data_AF-A0A845D354-F1
#
_entry.id   AF-A0A845D354-F1
#
_cell.length_a   1.000
_cell.length_b   1.000
_cell.length_c   1.000
_cell.angle_alpha   90.00
_cell.angle_beta   90.00
_cell.angle_gamma   90.00
#
_symmetry.space_group_name_H-M   'P 1'
#
loop_
_entity.id
_entity.type
_entity.pdbx_description
1 polymer ?
#
loop_
_entity_poly.entity_id
_entity_poly.type
_entity_poly.pdbx_seq_one_letter_code
_entity_poly.pdbx_strand_id
1 'polypeptide(L)'
;MQRRQRGTTIQGVTREDVTSLSILLPPLPEQRAIVAVLDSIDVAIERTEAIIATTEQLRDSLLHELLTHGIPGWHSEESLRSLSRRT
;
A
#
# COMPACT_ATOMS: atom_id res chain seq x y z
N MET A 1 17.25 -12.05 -21.34
CA MET A 1 15.89 -12.10 -21.94
C MET A 1 15.81 -11.00 -23.01
N GLN A 2 15.42 -11.33 -24.25
CA GLN A 2 15.24 -10.32 -25.30
C GLN A 2 13.89 -9.62 -25.17
N ARG A 3 13.87 -8.30 -25.36
CA ARG A 3 12.67 -7.47 -25.38
C ARG A 3 11.90 -7.75 -26.67
N ARG A 4 10.73 -8.40 -26.57
CA ARG A 4 9.92 -8.84 -27.72
C ARG A 4 8.90 -7.79 -28.22
N GLN A 5 8.80 -6.62 -27.57
CA GLN A 5 7.90 -5.55 -28.00
C GLN A 5 8.38 -4.89 -29.29
N ARG A 6 7.50 -4.79 -30.30
CA ARG A 6 7.75 -4.07 -31.56
C ARG A 6 6.98 -2.75 -31.58
N GLY A 7 7.60 -1.71 -32.17
CA GLY A 7 7.03 -0.35 -32.29
C GLY A 7 7.55 0.63 -31.23
N THR A 8 7.81 1.87 -31.62
CA THR A 8 8.24 2.97 -30.73
C THR A 8 7.05 3.79 -30.18
N THR A 9 5.93 3.83 -30.91
CA THR A 9 4.74 4.64 -30.56
C THR A 9 3.54 3.80 -30.11
N ILE A 10 3.34 2.60 -30.68
CA ILE A 10 2.36 1.61 -30.21
C ILE A 10 3.11 0.31 -29.98
N GLN A 11 3.20 -0.12 -28.73
CA GLN A 11 3.82 -1.40 -28.39
C GLN A 11 2.82 -2.52 -28.64
N GLY A 12 3.11 -3.38 -29.62
CA GLY A 12 2.32 -4.56 -29.92
C GLY A 12 3.03 -5.85 -29.51
N VAL A 13 2.26 -6.82 -29.04
CA VAL A 13 2.68 -8.22 -28.88
C VAL A 13 1.86 -9.05 -29.86
N THR A 14 2.53 -9.76 -30.77
CA THR A 14 1.85 -10.62 -31.74
C THR A 14 1.54 -11.99 -31.13
N ARG A 15 0.63 -12.74 -31.75
CA ARG A 15 0.34 -14.12 -31.34
C ARG A 15 1.61 -14.98 -31.39
N GLU A 16 2.41 -14.79 -32.43
CA GLU A 16 3.67 -15.47 -32.65
C GLU A 16 4.68 -15.18 -31.53
N ASP A 17 4.73 -13.92 -31.04
CA ASP A 17 5.59 -13.54 -29.92
C ASP A 17 5.21 -14.29 -28.63
N VAL A 18 3.93 -14.56 -28.41
CA VAL A 18 3.45 -15.33 -27.24
C VAL A 18 3.70 -16.83 -27.42
N THR A 19 3.34 -17.40 -28.58
CA THR A 19 3.45 -18.84 -28.81
C THR A 19 4.90 -19.32 -28.93
N SER A 20 5.83 -18.44 -29.28
CA SER A 20 7.27 -18.75 -29.35
C SER A 20 8.00 -18.61 -28.02
N LEU A 21 7.29 -18.31 -26.92
CA LEU A 21 7.88 -18.24 -25.59
C LEU A 21 8.22 -19.64 -25.08
N SER A 22 9.52 -19.95 -25.02
CA SER A 22 10.02 -21.04 -24.20
C SER A 22 9.93 -20.66 -22.73
N ILE A 23 9.09 -21.38 -21.97
CA ILE A 23 9.00 -21.26 -20.52
C ILE A 23 9.36 -22.60 -19.87
N LEU A 24 9.86 -22.53 -18.63
CA LEU A 24 10.00 -23.72 -17.79
C LEU A 24 8.61 -24.11 -17.29
N LEU A 25 8.19 -25.34 -17.57
CA LEU A 25 6.91 -25.87 -17.13
C LEU A 25 7.15 -27.00 -16.11
N PRO A 26 7.14 -26.70 -14.80
CA PRO A 26 7.34 -27.71 -13.77
C PRO A 26 6.13 -28.66 -13.67
N PRO A 27 6.22 -29.80 -12.97
CA PRO A 27 5.08 -30.68 -12.71
C PRO A 27 3.94 -29.99 -11.95
N LEU A 28 2.70 -30.45 -12.12
CA LEU A 28 1.51 -29.83 -11.49
C LEU A 28 1.62 -29.62 -9.97
N PRO A 29 2.16 -30.55 -9.16
CA PRO A 29 2.32 -30.32 -7.72
C PRO A 29 3.22 -29.12 -7.41
N GLU A 30 4.32 -28.97 -8.15
CA GLU A 30 5.27 -27.86 -7.99
C GLU A 30 4.66 -26.55 -8.48
N GLN A 31 3.93 -26.55 -9.60
CA GLN A 31 3.19 -25.37 -10.06
C GLN A 31 2.24 -24.83 -8.98
N ARG A 32 1.48 -25.72 -8.31
CA ARG A 32 0.58 -25.34 -7.23
C ARG A 32 1.30 -24.80 -6.01
N ALA A 33 2.45 -25.37 -5.66
CA ALA A 33 3.27 -24.88 -4.55
C ALA A 33 3.84 -23.48 -4.83
N ILE A 34 4.31 -23.24 -6.05
CA ILE A 34 4.78 -21.92 -6.49
C ILE A 34 3.64 -20.90 -6.38
N VAL A 35 2.45 -21.22 -6.90
CA VAL A 35 1.27 -20.34 -6.83
C VAL A 35 0.90 -20.03 -5.39
N ALA A 36 0.85 -21.04 -4.51
CA ALA A 36 0.49 -20.82 -3.11
C ALA A 36 1.44 -19.84 -2.39
N VAL A 37 2.74 -19.88 -2.70
CA VAL A 37 3.72 -18.93 -2.17
C VAL A 37 3.50 -17.53 -2.74
N LEU A 38 3.31 -17.41 -4.06
CA LEU A 38 3.08 -16.12 -4.72
C LEU A 38 1.78 -15.46 -4.23
N ASP A 39 0.68 -16.22 -4.14
CA ASP A 39 -0.59 -15.74 -3.60
C ASP A 39 -0.44 -15.24 -2.16
N SER A 40 0.37 -15.91 -1.34
CA SER A 40 0.62 -15.47 0.04
C SER A 40 1.34 -14.11 0.10
N ILE A 41 2.21 -13.84 -0.88
CA ILE A 41 2.93 -12.57 -1.01
C ILE A 41 1.97 -11.49 -1.47
N ASP A 42 1.13 -11.76 -2.48
CA ASP A 42 0.14 -10.81 -2.97
C ASP A 42 -0.85 -10.41 -1.86
N VAL A 43 -1.35 -11.37 -1.08
CA VAL A 43 -2.22 -11.09 0.08
C VAL A 43 -1.49 -10.24 1.13
N ALA A 44 -0.19 -10.45 1.35
CA ALA A 44 0.58 -9.65 2.28
C ALA A 44 0.76 -8.20 1.78
N ILE A 45 0.96 -8.01 0.47
CA ILE A 45 1.04 -6.69 -0.16
C ILE A 45 -0.29 -5.96 0.01
N GLU A 46 -1.41 -6.57 -0.39
CA GLU A 46 -2.75 -5.96 -0.29
C GLU A 46 -3.08 -5.53 1.13
N ARG A 47 -2.78 -6.39 2.13
CA ARG A 47 -2.99 -6.05 3.54
C ARG A 47 -2.14 -4.89 4.00
N THR A 48 -0.89 -4.84 3.57
CA THR A 48 0.03 -3.76 3.93
C THR A 48 -0.44 -2.44 3.33
N GLU A 49 -0.86 -2.43 2.07
CA GLU A 49 -1.43 -1.25 1.42
C GLU A 49 -2.70 -0.76 2.12
N ALA A 50 -3.59 -1.68 2.52
CA ALA A 50 -4.80 -1.34 3.28
C ALA A 50 -4.48 -0.71 4.65
N ILE A 51 -3.46 -1.23 5.35
CA ILE A 51 -2.99 -0.66 6.63
C ILE A 51 -2.41 0.73 6.41
N ILE A 52 -1.60 0.94 5.38
CA ILE A 52 -1.03 2.25 5.04
C ILE A 52 -2.16 3.26 4.80
N ALA A 53 -3.11 2.93 3.92
CA ALA A 53 -4.24 3.81 3.61
C ALA A 53 -5.07 4.16 4.87
N THR A 54 -5.35 3.17 5.72
CA THR A 54 -6.09 3.38 6.97
C THR A 54 -5.30 4.27 7.95
N THR A 55 -3.99 4.08 8.04
CA THR A 55 -3.11 4.84 8.92
C THR A 55 -2.99 6.30 8.47
N GLU A 56 -2.89 6.54 7.16
CA GLU A 56 -2.88 7.88 6.59
C GLU A 56 -4.19 8.61 6.84
N GLN A 57 -5.33 7.93 6.64
CA GLN A 57 -6.64 8.50 6.96
C GLN A 57 -6.77 8.85 8.46
N LEU A 58 -6.29 7.97 9.34
CA LEU A 58 -6.30 8.23 10.78
C LEU A 58 -5.43 9.44 11.12
N ARG A 59 -4.19 9.51 10.60
CA ARG A 59 -3.30 10.65 10.78
C ARG A 59 -4.01 11.95 10.39
N ASP A 60 -4.65 11.99 9.22
CA ASP A 60 -5.31 13.19 8.72
C ASP A 60 -6.50 13.59 9.59
N SER A 61 -7.31 12.62 10.03
CA SER A 61 -8.42 12.89 10.93
C SER A 61 -7.95 13.45 12.28
N LEU A 62 -6.88 12.91 12.85
CA LEU A 62 -6.31 13.37 14.13
C LEU A 62 -5.69 14.76 14.01
N LEU A 63 -4.97 15.03 12.92
CA LEU A 63 -4.44 16.37 12.65
C LEU A 63 -5.56 17.38 12.44
N HIS A 64 -6.60 17.01 11.72
CA HIS A 64 -7.78 17.86 11.52
C HIS A 64 -8.47 18.17 12.86
N GLU A 65 -8.68 17.15 13.71
CA GLU A 65 -9.27 17.33 15.03
C GLU A 65 -8.41 18.24 15.91
N LEU A 66 -7.10 17.99 15.96
CA LEU A 66 -6.14 18.78 16.73
C LEU A 66 -6.08 20.25 16.27
N LEU A 67 -6.05 20.51 14.97
CA LEU A 67 -5.96 21.88 14.45
C LEU A 67 -7.29 22.64 14.56
N THR A 68 -8.42 21.93 14.56
CA THR A 68 -9.75 22.54 14.63
C THR A 68 -10.20 22.78 16.06
N HIS A 69 -9.95 21.82 16.96
CA HIS A 69 -10.47 21.83 18.33
C HIS A 69 -9.36 21.99 19.39
N GLY A 70 -8.09 22.02 18.99
CA GLY A 70 -6.94 22.08 19.88
C GLY A 70 -6.75 20.78 20.68
N ILE A 71 -5.90 20.83 21.71
CA ILE A 71 -5.66 19.63 22.54
C ILE A 71 -6.82 19.50 23.54
N PRO A 72 -7.51 18.34 23.61
CA PRO A 72 -8.56 18.10 24.59
C PRO A 72 -8.08 18.41 26.02
N GLY A 73 -8.81 19.26 26.73
CA GLY A 73 -8.47 19.68 28.10
C GLY A 73 -7.58 20.93 28.22
N TRP A 74 -7.04 21.46 27.13
CA TRP A 74 -6.19 22.65 27.15
C TRP A 74 -6.98 23.97 27.02
N HIS A 75 -8.29 23.86 26.77
CA HIS A 75 -9.22 24.98 26.65
C HIS A 75 -10.12 25.18 27.88
N SER A 76 -9.91 24.44 28.98
CA SER A 76 -10.66 24.68 30.21
C SER A 76 -10.11 25.90 30.96
N GLU A 77 -11.00 26.73 31.51
CA GLU A 77 -10.59 27.84 32.42
C GLU A 77 -9.70 27.34 33.57
N GLU A 78 -9.87 26.09 33.99
CA GLU A 78 -9.10 25.46 35.05
C GLU A 78 -7.63 25.25 34.67
N SER A 79 -7.34 24.88 33.41
CA SER A 79 -5.99 24.76 32.88
C SER A 79 -5.25 26.10 32.89
N LEU A 80 -5.90 27.19 32.49
CA LEU A 80 -5.34 28.55 32.54
C LEU A 80 -5.16 29.05 33.99
N ARG A 81 -6.12 28.75 34.88
CA ARG A 81 -6.03 29.09 36.32
C ARG A 81 -4.92 28.33 37.05
N SER A 82 -4.53 27.13 36.60
CA SER A 82 -3.42 26.37 37.18
C SER A 82 -2.04 26.94 36.79
N LEU A 83 -1.92 27.52 35.59
CA LEU A 83 -0.70 28.17 35.10
C LEU A 83 -0.45 29.53 35.76
N SER A 84 -1.51 30.31 36.02
CA SER A 84 -1.40 31.63 36.66
C SER A 84 -1.08 31.58 38.16
N ARG A 85 -1.13 30.42 38.82
CA ARG A 85 -0.80 30.23 40.25
C ARG A 85 0.66 29.81 40.50
N ARG A 86 1.46 29.68 39.44
CA ARG A 86 2.88 29.27 39.50
C ARG A 86 3.88 30.41 39.22
N THR A 87 3.39 31.64 39.08
CA THR A 87 4.18 32.89 39.05
C THR A 87 3.88 33.71 40.30
#